data_AF-A0A917HRF0-F1
#
_entry.id   AF-A0A917HRF0-F1
#
_cell.length_a   1.000
_cell.length_b   1.000
_cell.length_c   1.000
_cell.angle_alpha   90.00
_cell.angle_beta   90.00
_cell.angle_gamma   90.00
#
_symmetry.space_group_name_H-M   'P 1'
#
loop_
_entity.id
_entity.type
_entity.pdbx_description
1 polymer ?
#
loop_
_entity_poly.entity_id
_entity_poly.type
_entity_poly.pdbx_seq_one_letter_code
_entity_poly.pdbx_strand_id
1 'polypeptide(L)'
;MKKGLKIGLFVGIIAGVAGILLNILIGASTGLNFEQINPVSILIASIVSNLIGAIIFIKWLQKTGRPALNYIMLTAVVTILLTLMDTISPPAPKFWIMAYPLHLVVALFSIFLIPRWLGDKRESTTQAVSG
;
A
#
# COMPACT_ATOMS: atom_id res chain seq x y z
N MET A 1 4.90 4.94 -18.25
CA MET A 1 3.73 5.20 -17.37
C MET A 1 2.72 4.04 -17.35
N LYS A 2 2.28 3.50 -18.50
CA LYS A 2 1.29 2.40 -18.58
C LYS A 2 1.62 1.17 -17.70
N LYS A 3 2.89 0.72 -17.65
CA LYS A 3 3.32 -0.40 -16.77
C LYS A 3 3.14 -0.08 -15.28
N GLY A 4 3.44 1.15 -14.87
CA GLY A 4 3.29 1.60 -13.48
C GLY A 4 1.86 1.56 -13.00
N LEU A 5 0.94 2.07 -13.81
CA LEU A 5 -0.49 2.02 -13.51
C LEU A 5 -1.01 0.59 -13.41
N LYS A 6 -0.58 -0.30 -14.32
CA LYS A 6 -0.93 -1.73 -14.24
C LYS A 6 -0.43 -2.37 -12.95
N ILE A 7 0.83 -2.17 -12.60
CA ILE A 7 1.41 -2.72 -11.36
C ILE A 7 0.71 -2.14 -10.12
N GLY A 8 0.52 -0.82 -10.05
CA GLY A 8 -0.19 -0.19 -8.95
C GLY A 8 -1.62 -0.72 -8.79
N LEU A 9 -2.34 -0.95 -9.90
CA LEU A 9 -3.66 -1.57 -9.89
C LEU A 9 -3.62 -3.00 -9.34
N PHE A 10 -2.72 -3.86 -9.86
CA PHE A 10 -2.62 -5.25 -9.40
C PHE A 10 -2.22 -5.35 -7.92
N VAL A 11 -1.22 -4.58 -7.49
CA VAL A 11 -0.83 -4.53 -6.06
C VAL A 11 -1.99 -4.03 -5.21
N GLY A 12 -2.70 -3.01 -5.67
CA GLY A 12 -3.89 -2.49 -4.99
C GLY A 12 -5.02 -3.50 -4.85
N ILE A 13 -5.29 -4.31 -5.89
CA ILE A 13 -6.27 -5.39 -5.83
C ILE A 13 -5.84 -6.46 -4.83
N ILE A 14 -4.57 -6.90 -4.88
CA ILE A 14 -4.04 -7.92 -3.96
C ILE A 14 -4.13 -7.43 -2.50
N ALA A 15 -3.67 -6.21 -2.25
CA ALA A 15 -3.76 -5.58 -0.94
C ALA A 15 -5.21 -5.40 -0.47
N GLY A 16 -6.10 -4.99 -1.37
CA GLY A 16 -7.52 -4.82 -1.08
C GLY A 16 -8.20 -6.13 -0.72
N VAL A 17 -7.96 -7.20 -1.47
CA VAL A 17 -8.48 -8.54 -1.15
C VAL A 17 -7.94 -9.02 0.20
N ALA A 18 -6.65 -8.86 0.46
CA ALA A 18 -6.06 -9.21 1.75
C ALA A 18 -6.67 -8.38 2.90
N GLY A 19 -6.90 -7.09 2.69
CA GLY A 19 -7.58 -6.21 3.63
C GLY A 19 -9.02 -6.61 3.90
N ILE A 20 -9.78 -7.01 2.88
CA ILE A 20 -11.16 -7.52 3.04
C ILE A 20 -11.18 -8.78 3.90
N LEU A 21 -10.28 -9.74 3.62
CA LEU A 21 -10.18 -10.96 4.41
C LEU A 21 -9.82 -10.67 5.86
N LEU A 22 -8.86 -9.76 6.08
CA LEU A 22 -8.48 -9.31 7.42
C LEU A 22 -9.64 -8.62 8.15
N ASN A 23 -10.40 -7.77 7.45
CA ASN A 23 -11.58 -7.11 7.99
C ASN A 23 -12.63 -8.11 8.48
N ILE A 24 -12.91 -9.13 7.66
CA ILE A 24 -13.83 -10.21 8.01
C ILE A 24 -13.32 -10.97 9.25
N LEU A 25 -12.02 -11.29 9.31
CA LEU A 25 -11.43 -12.02 10.43
C LEU A 25 -11.48 -11.22 11.75
N ILE A 26 -11.13 -9.93 11.70
CA ILE A 26 -11.18 -9.04 12.86
C ILE A 26 -12.63 -8.85 13.30
N GLY A 27 -13.55 -8.60 12.36
CA GLY A 27 -14.96 -8.44 12.67
C GLY A 27 -15.55 -9.69 13.31
N ALA A 28 -15.22 -10.88 12.80
CA ALA A 28 -15.66 -12.15 13.36
C ALA A 28 -15.11 -12.41 14.78
N SER A 29 -13.87 -12.02 15.06
CA SER A 29 -13.23 -12.25 16.37
C SER A 29 -13.56 -11.21 17.43
N THR A 30 -13.91 -9.99 17.02
CA THR A 30 -14.14 -8.86 17.95
C THR A 30 -15.60 -8.43 18.05
N GLY A 31 -16.45 -8.87 17.11
CA GLY A 31 -17.82 -8.39 16.97
C GLY A 31 -17.92 -6.94 16.47
N LEU A 32 -16.81 -6.32 16.08
CA LEU A 32 -16.80 -4.94 15.58
C LEU A 32 -17.13 -4.89 14.09
N ASN A 33 -17.97 -3.92 13.72
CA ASN A 33 -18.28 -3.60 12.34
C ASN A 33 -18.47 -2.09 12.23
N PHE A 34 -17.85 -1.47 11.23
CA PHE A 34 -17.90 -0.02 11.01
C PHE A 34 -18.33 0.24 9.57
N GLU A 35 -19.34 1.08 9.37
CA GLU A 35 -19.87 1.40 8.03
C GLU A 35 -18.79 1.96 7.09
N GLN A 36 -17.83 2.69 7.65
CA GLN A 36 -16.71 3.28 6.92
C GLN A 36 -15.71 2.22 6.42
N ILE A 37 -15.62 1.07 7.09
CA ILE A 37 -14.72 -0.04 6.76
C ILE A 37 -15.53 -1.18 6.17
N ASN A 38 -15.80 -1.09 4.87
CA ASN A 38 -16.54 -2.07 4.11
C ASN A 38 -15.70 -2.56 2.92
N PRO A 39 -16.09 -3.67 2.26
CA PRO A 39 -15.28 -4.24 1.20
C PRO A 39 -14.98 -3.27 0.04
N VAL A 40 -15.93 -2.41 -0.29
CA VAL A 40 -15.79 -1.42 -1.37
C VAL A 40 -14.79 -0.34 -0.97
N SER A 41 -14.91 0.23 0.24
CA SER A 41 -14.00 1.28 0.71
C SER A 41 -12.57 0.76 0.85
N ILE A 42 -12.38 -0.46 1.38
CA ILE A 42 -11.06 -1.11 1.48
C ILE A 42 -10.43 -1.29 0.11
N LEU A 43 -11.18 -1.82 -0.87
CA LEU A 43 -10.66 -2.08 -2.20
C LEU A 43 -10.29 -0.78 -2.93
N ILE A 44 -11.17 0.22 -2.88
CA ILE A 44 -10.91 1.53 -3.52
C ILE A 44 -9.68 2.19 -2.88
N ALA A 45 -9.61 2.27 -1.55
CA ALA A 45 -8.48 2.86 -0.85
C ALA A 45 -7.16 2.15 -1.19
N SER A 46 -7.18 0.82 -1.25
CA SER A 46 -6.01 0.01 -1.61
C SER A 46 -5.55 0.26 -3.05
N ILE A 47 -6.49 0.34 -4.00
CA ILE A 47 -6.18 0.62 -5.41
C ILE A 47 -5.61 2.02 -5.58
N VAL A 48 -6.29 3.04 -5.06
CA VAL A 48 -5.86 4.44 -5.21
C VAL A 48 -4.49 4.66 -4.58
N SER A 49 -4.27 4.16 -3.36
CA SER A 49 -2.99 4.31 -2.67
C SER A 49 -1.83 3.66 -3.43
N ASN A 50 -2.03 2.45 -3.98
CA ASN A 50 -0.99 1.75 -4.73
C ASN A 50 -0.78 2.30 -6.15
N LEU A 51 -1.80 2.89 -6.79
CA LEU A 51 -1.64 3.64 -8.02
C LEU A 51 -0.74 4.87 -7.81
N ILE A 52 -1.02 5.66 -6.77
CA ILE A 52 -0.20 6.82 -6.40
C ILE A 52 1.22 6.37 -6.04
N GLY A 53 1.34 5.33 -5.21
CA GLY A 53 2.61 4.73 -4.82
C GLY A 53 3.47 4.32 -6.01
N ALA A 54 2.88 3.62 -7.00
CA ALA A 54 3.59 3.20 -8.20
C ALA A 54 4.06 4.40 -9.05
N ILE A 55 3.26 5.47 -9.15
CA ILE A 55 3.66 6.70 -9.85
C ILE A 55 4.85 7.37 -9.15
N ILE A 56 4.80 7.49 -7.82
CA ILE A 56 5.89 8.06 -7.01
C ILE A 56 7.15 7.22 -7.16
N PHE A 57 7.05 5.90 -7.05
CA PHE A 57 8.19 5.00 -7.17
C PHE A 57 8.89 5.14 -8.54
N ILE A 58 8.13 5.23 -9.64
CA ILE A 58 8.69 5.46 -10.97
C ILE A 58 9.47 6.77 -11.06
N LYS A 59 8.94 7.84 -10.46
CA LYS A 59 9.66 9.13 -10.42
C LYS A 59 10.98 8.99 -9.64
N TRP A 60 11.01 8.22 -8.57
CA TRP A 60 12.23 8.00 -7.79
C TRP A 60 13.23 7.06 -8.44
N LEU A 61 12.78 6.06 -9.22
CA LEU A 61 13.66 5.24 -10.05
C LEU A 61 14.50 6.10 -11.01
N GLN A 62 13.94 7.22 -11.48
CA GLN A 62 14.61 8.14 -12.41
C GLN A 62 15.49 9.18 -11.69
N LYS A 63 15.16 9.54 -10.44
CA LYS A 63 15.79 10.69 -9.74
C LYS A 63 16.79 10.31 -8.65
N THR A 64 16.81 9.06 -8.20
CA THR A 64 17.53 8.69 -6.97
C THR A 64 18.37 7.42 -7.13
N GLY A 65 19.45 7.31 -6.34
CA GLY A 65 20.27 6.11 -6.24
C GLY A 65 19.62 4.99 -5.41
N ARG A 66 18.71 5.33 -4.50
CA ARG A 66 18.06 4.41 -3.55
C ARG A 66 16.53 4.52 -3.55
N PRO A 67 15.85 4.27 -4.69
CA PRO A 67 14.41 4.47 -4.83
C PRO A 67 13.58 3.59 -3.88
N ALA A 68 14.00 2.35 -3.62
CA ALA A 68 13.33 1.44 -2.70
C ALA A 68 13.34 1.97 -1.25
N LEU A 69 14.50 2.43 -0.76
CA LEU A 69 14.59 2.98 0.60
C LEU A 69 13.71 4.21 0.77
N ASN A 70 13.75 5.15 -0.19
CA ASN A 70 12.90 6.35 -0.15
C ASN A 70 11.41 5.99 -0.14
N TYR A 71 11.04 4.97 -0.91
CA TYR A 71 9.67 4.47 -0.97
C TYR A 71 9.22 3.81 0.33
N ILE A 72 10.06 2.98 0.94
CA ILE A 72 9.79 2.39 2.25
C ILE A 72 9.58 3.48 3.30
N MET A 73 10.46 4.48 3.34
CA MET A 73 10.33 5.59 4.28
C MET A 73 9.04 6.40 4.07
N LEU A 74 8.70 6.72 2.82
CA LEU A 74 7.46 7.42 2.51
C LEU A 74 6.24 6.63 2.95
N THR A 75 6.15 5.36 2.55
CA THR A 75 5.02 4.50 2.90
C THR A 75 4.91 4.37 4.41
N ALA A 76 6.02 4.16 5.13
CA ALA A 76 6.02 4.11 6.59
C ALA A 76 5.51 5.42 7.22
N VAL A 77 5.98 6.58 6.77
CA VAL A 77 5.52 7.88 7.27
C VAL A 77 4.02 8.07 7.03
N VAL A 78 3.53 7.79 5.83
CA VAL A 78 2.09 7.92 5.50
C VAL A 78 1.25 6.96 6.36
N THR A 79 1.68 5.71 6.52
CA THR A 79 1.00 4.73 7.37
C THR A 79 0.95 5.16 8.83
N ILE A 80 2.04 5.71 9.37
CA ILE A 80 2.08 6.24 10.74
C ILE A 80 1.12 7.42 10.88
N LEU A 81 1.12 8.35 9.92
CA LEU A 81 0.22 9.51 9.95
C LEU A 81 -1.26 9.08 9.91
N LEU A 82 -1.63 8.13 9.03
CA LEU A 82 -3.00 7.61 8.96
C LEU A 82 -3.41 6.92 10.26
N THR A 83 -2.53 6.09 10.81
CA THR A 83 -2.73 5.41 12.10
C THR A 83 -2.91 6.42 13.23
N LEU A 84 -2.08 7.47 13.26
CA LEU A 84 -2.18 8.53 14.27
C LEU A 84 -3.50 9.30 14.16
N MET A 85 -3.96 9.60 12.94
CA MET A 85 -5.25 10.27 12.74
C MET A 85 -6.42 9.44 13.29
N ASP A 86 -6.42 8.13 13.04
CA ASP A 86 -7.43 7.21 13.61
C ASP A 86 -7.29 7.02 15.13
N THR A 87 -6.16 7.43 15.70
CA THR A 87 -5.95 7.41 17.16
C THR A 87 -6.52 8.67 17.81
N ILE A 88 -6.22 9.82 17.22
CA ILE A 88 -6.54 11.15 17.79
C ILE A 88 -8.00 11.49 17.54
N SER A 89 -8.51 11.15 16.35
CA SER A 89 -9.85 11.52 15.89
C SER A 89 -10.57 10.32 15.24
N PRO A 90 -10.80 9.22 15.99
CA PRO A 90 -11.45 8.04 15.46
C PRO A 90 -12.90 8.34 15.03
N PRO A 91 -13.36 7.83 13.87
CA PRO A 91 -14.77 7.94 13.46
C PRO A 91 -15.76 7.25 14.41
N ALA A 92 -15.30 6.27 15.18
CA ALA A 92 -16.10 5.51 16.14
C ALA A 92 -15.22 4.93 17.28
N PRO A 93 -15.80 4.58 18.44
CA PRO A 93 -15.06 3.91 19.50
C PRO A 93 -14.41 2.60 19.00
N LYS A 94 -13.16 2.36 19.39
CA LYS A 94 -12.37 1.16 19.01
C LYS A 94 -12.10 1.00 17.50
N PHE A 95 -12.35 2.02 16.68
CA PHE A 95 -12.11 1.99 15.23
C PHE A 95 -10.68 1.56 14.86
N TRP A 96 -9.70 2.00 15.67
CA TRP A 96 -8.29 1.67 15.52
C TRP A 96 -7.98 0.16 15.50
N ILE A 97 -8.80 -0.68 16.17
CA ILE A 97 -8.63 -2.15 16.18
C ILE A 97 -8.71 -2.71 14.77
N MET A 98 -9.51 -2.09 13.90
CA MET A 98 -9.71 -2.51 12.52
C MET A 98 -8.85 -1.69 11.56
N ALA A 99 -8.73 -0.39 11.79
CA ALA A 99 -8.02 0.51 10.88
C ALA A 99 -6.50 0.26 10.84
N TYR A 100 -5.84 0.06 11.99
CA TYR A 100 -4.37 -0.08 11.99
C TYR A 100 -3.92 -1.34 11.25
N PRO A 101 -4.51 -2.53 11.49
CA PRO A 101 -4.14 -3.73 10.74
C PRO A 101 -4.35 -3.57 9.23
N LEU A 102 -5.41 -2.87 8.81
CA LEU A 102 -5.66 -2.57 7.40
C LEU A 102 -4.57 -1.67 6.80
N HIS A 103 -4.18 -0.61 7.50
CA HIS A 103 -3.07 0.26 7.07
C HIS A 103 -1.78 -0.53 6.89
N LEU A 104 -1.45 -1.41 7.84
CA LEU A 104 -0.26 -2.25 7.78
C LEU A 104 -0.29 -3.22 6.60
N VAL A 105 -1.40 -3.92 6.37
CA VAL A 105 -1.52 -4.84 5.23
C VAL A 105 -1.28 -4.10 3.91
N VAL A 106 -1.97 -2.98 3.69
CA VAL A 106 -1.82 -2.20 2.46
C VAL A 106 -0.38 -1.71 2.29
N ALA A 107 0.22 -1.18 3.37
CA ALA A 107 1.60 -0.70 3.38
C ALA A 107 2.61 -1.80 3.04
N LEU A 108 2.49 -2.97 3.66
CA LEU A 108 3.41 -4.10 3.45
C LEU A 108 3.35 -4.58 1.99
N PHE A 109 2.15 -4.81 1.44
CA PHE A 109 2.01 -5.19 0.03
C PHE A 109 2.60 -4.13 -0.90
N SER A 110 2.38 -2.86 -0.59
CA SER A 110 2.95 -1.75 -1.33
C SER A 110 4.48 -1.78 -1.33
N ILE A 111 5.08 -1.88 -0.12
CA ILE A 111 6.53 -1.89 0.11
C ILE A 111 7.21 -3.08 -0.57
N PHE A 112 6.60 -4.26 -0.55
CA PHE A 112 7.23 -5.46 -1.11
C PHE A 112 7.01 -5.58 -2.62
N LEU A 113 5.80 -5.35 -3.12
CA LEU A 113 5.46 -5.66 -4.50
C LEU A 113 5.81 -4.54 -5.48
N ILE A 114 5.61 -3.27 -5.10
CA ILE A 114 5.87 -2.15 -6.02
C ILE A 114 7.37 -2.05 -6.36
N PRO A 115 8.30 -1.99 -5.38
CA PRO A 115 9.72 -1.96 -5.68
C PRO A 115 10.21 -3.20 -6.42
N ARG A 116 9.73 -4.39 -6.06
CA ARG A 116 10.10 -5.64 -6.74
C ARG A 116 9.68 -5.61 -8.22
N TRP A 117 8.40 -5.39 -8.51
CA TRP A 117 7.89 -5.51 -9.89
C TRP A 117 8.28 -4.35 -10.82
N LEU A 118 8.65 -3.19 -10.26
CA LEU A 118 9.14 -2.03 -11.01
C LEU A 118 10.66 -1.91 -11.04
N GLY A 119 11.36 -2.37 -10.00
CA GLY A 119 12.80 -2.26 -9.80
C GLY A 119 13.64 -3.23 -10.63
N ASP A 120 13.13 -4.45 -10.88
CA ASP A 120 13.83 -5.53 -11.63
C ASP A 120 14.34 -5.10 -13.03
N LYS A 121 13.89 -3.97 -13.58
CA LYS A 121 14.35 -3.48 -14.89
C LYS A 121 15.65 -2.69 -14.89
N ARG A 122 16.09 -2.12 -13.75
CA ARG A 122 17.37 -1.39 -13.72
C ARG A 122 18.56 -2.35 -13.95
N GLU A 123 18.48 -3.55 -13.38
CA GLU A 123 19.52 -4.58 -13.54
C GLU A 123 19.59 -5.12 -14.98
N SER A 124 18.45 -5.36 -15.64
CA SER A 124 18.45 -5.90 -17.02
C SER A 124 19.02 -4.94 -18.07
N THR A 125 18.90 -3.61 -17.86
CA THR A 125 19.41 -2.62 -18.82
C THR A 125 20.89 -2.33 -18.60
N THR A 126 21.39 -2.39 -17.36
CA THR A 126 22.82 -2.23 -17.08
C THR A 126 23.64 -3.42 -17.60
N GLN A 127 23.12 -4.65 -17.52
CA GLN A 127 23.78 -5.83 -18.07
C GLN A 127 23.86 -5.84 -19.61
N ALA A 128 22.92 -5.22 -20.32
CA ALA A 128 22.90 -5.17 -21.78
C ALA A 128 23.84 -4.12 -22.41
N VAL A 129 24.40 -3.21 -21.61
CA VAL A 129 25.33 -2.15 -22.06
C VAL A 129 26.78 -2.46 -21.67
N SER A 130 26.99 -3.50 -20.86
CA SER A 130 28.30 -3.92 -20.33
C SER A 130 28.79 -5.27 -20.86
N GLY A 131 28.05 -5.89 -21.80
CA GLY A 131 28.46 -7.08 -22.55
C GLY A 131 28.47 -6.79 -24.04
#